data_AF-A0A0R1S7H4-F1
#
_entry.id   AF-A0A0R1S7H4-F1
#
_cell.length_a   1.000
_cell.length_b   1.000
_cell.length_c   1.000
_cell.angle_alpha   90.00
_cell.angle_beta   90.00
_cell.angle_gamma   90.00
#
_symmetry.space_group_name_H-M   'P 1'
#
loop_
_entity.id
_entity.type
_entity.pdbx_description
1 polymer ?
#
loop_
_entity_poly.entity_id
_entity_poly.type
_entity_poly.pdbx_seq_one_letter_code
_entity_poly.pdbx_strand_id
1 'polypeptide(L)'
;MANNKIAKKQKVRSGQATHQESNIFKVLGLMASRLLGENSYAKSSIYSERLARGAREYLERPLKTSMSLAEFKMNKATQMGYLVAVKDLIDVSFDQFTAMTLWATGQNTAQVINRAAGSDYSTYLDQSTNPQRFTAGYRAAVIQFVRAVAGENGVIGQFNQALKALTFSQQIALTNGLFAHTYDYLGGVNPFQKIKSNASALSSTNEKVVKGILAEANNGFLTGQVVGEHGQSVIGDYAYRGDDFTSQHDLPAMMVQSLNTHSLTDAINKFVNVTLKQLINCLSAIGLAAFVYRSLTPTNRDLIGVPETDDTNQDKIIDATIQHFSTINNKIDFPETITELADKLAILDLSGTGKSRSSSLQNLQQRYSVVLNNENHPVVNDRGELVKVNYGVFELLYETLKQTIGLPLIVSYTVTRNQLLTEIRAGVYLASRRVSEPDLRLEATLTDFVRDVARYQVDQLIGLVIRGQNDRAAKKQAGSLGAFHHLMRVDSDLQSINPQYGALMKDTKKLYYQLYQSSFLTQDAPSHQ
;
A
#
# COMPACT_ATOMS: atom_id res chain seq x y z
N MET A 1 -36.18 -15.60 55.92
CA MET A 1 -36.28 -14.70 54.74
C MET A 1 -34.94 -14.67 54.03
N ALA A 2 -34.97 -14.74 52.70
CA ALA A 2 -33.86 -14.67 51.72
C ALA A 2 -32.72 -15.71 51.84
N ASN A 3 -32.71 -16.67 50.91
CA ASN A 3 -31.67 -17.69 50.76
C ASN A 3 -31.02 -17.56 49.37
N ASN A 4 -29.70 -17.44 49.34
CA ASN A 4 -28.84 -17.40 48.16
C ASN A 4 -29.00 -18.68 47.31
N LYS A 5 -29.19 -18.54 45.99
CA LYS A 5 -29.04 -19.66 45.05
C LYS A 5 -28.15 -19.31 43.86
N ILE A 6 -27.03 -20.01 43.87
CA ILE A 6 -26.13 -20.35 42.76
C ILE A 6 -26.94 -20.96 41.61
N ALA A 7 -26.82 -20.41 40.39
CA ALA A 7 -27.31 -21.04 39.17
C ALA A 7 -26.14 -21.57 38.33
N LYS A 8 -26.10 -22.91 38.22
CA LYS A 8 -25.15 -23.70 37.43
C LYS A 8 -25.39 -23.51 35.92
N LYS A 9 -24.28 -23.48 35.18
CA LYS A 9 -24.19 -23.63 33.72
C LYS A 9 -24.97 -24.86 33.22
N GLN A 10 -25.88 -24.65 32.26
CA GLN A 10 -26.33 -25.68 31.32
C GLN A 10 -25.69 -25.40 29.95
N LYS A 11 -24.85 -26.35 29.50
CA LYS A 11 -24.41 -26.47 28.09
C LYS A 11 -25.60 -26.99 27.29
N VAL A 12 -26.05 -26.24 26.28
CA VAL A 12 -26.90 -26.75 25.19
C VAL A 12 -26.09 -26.75 23.90
N ARG A 13 -26.16 -27.88 23.20
CA ARG A 13 -25.43 -28.28 21.98
C ARG A 13 -25.69 -27.33 20.80
N SER A 14 -24.64 -26.69 20.29
CA SER A 14 -24.61 -25.94 19.02
C SER A 14 -23.92 -26.76 17.91
N GLY A 15 -24.44 -27.96 17.61
CA GLY A 15 -23.79 -28.91 16.69
C GLY A 15 -24.63 -29.40 15.51
N GLN A 16 -25.86 -28.91 15.33
CA GLN A 16 -26.75 -29.39 14.26
C GLN A 16 -27.23 -28.30 13.27
N ALA A 17 -27.04 -27.00 13.57
CA ALA A 17 -27.43 -25.92 12.66
C ALA A 17 -26.46 -25.74 11.47
N THR A 18 -25.16 -26.03 11.65
CA THR A 18 -24.12 -25.81 10.63
C THR A 18 -24.15 -26.82 9.48
N HIS A 19 -24.72 -28.02 9.68
CA HIS A 19 -24.79 -29.03 8.61
C HIS A 19 -25.96 -28.79 7.65
N GLN A 20 -27.09 -28.24 8.11
CA GLN A 20 -28.23 -27.92 7.26
C GLN A 20 -27.94 -26.71 6.35
N GLU A 21 -27.27 -25.68 6.86
CA GLU A 21 -26.81 -24.55 6.05
C GLU A 21 -25.84 -24.99 4.95
N SER A 22 -24.86 -25.86 5.25
CA SER A 22 -23.90 -26.35 4.24
C SER A 22 -24.55 -27.12 3.08
N ASN A 23 -25.66 -27.81 3.34
CA ASN A 23 -26.38 -28.57 2.31
C ASN A 23 -27.27 -27.65 1.45
N ILE A 24 -27.85 -26.60 2.03
CA ILE A 24 -28.64 -25.60 1.29
C ILE A 24 -27.71 -24.80 0.36
N PHE A 25 -26.51 -24.43 0.80
CA PHE A 25 -25.52 -23.75 -0.06
C PHE A 25 -24.95 -24.63 -1.18
N LYS A 26 -24.78 -25.94 -0.95
CA LYS A 26 -24.41 -26.88 -2.03
C LYS A 26 -25.51 -27.02 -3.07
N VAL A 27 -26.77 -27.05 -2.64
CA VAL A 27 -27.92 -27.12 -3.54
C VAL A 27 -28.09 -25.81 -4.33
N LEU A 28 -27.90 -24.65 -3.69
CA LEU A 28 -27.88 -23.34 -4.37
C LEU A 28 -26.73 -23.22 -5.37
N GLY A 29 -25.52 -23.69 -5.03
CA GLY A 29 -24.38 -23.73 -5.94
C GLY A 29 -24.61 -24.64 -7.15
N LEU A 30 -25.27 -25.80 -6.95
CA LEU A 30 -25.67 -26.71 -8.02
C LEU A 30 -26.82 -26.16 -8.90
N MET A 31 -27.73 -25.37 -8.33
CA MET A 31 -28.77 -24.69 -9.11
C MET A 31 -28.21 -23.51 -9.90
N ALA A 32 -27.29 -22.73 -9.33
CA ALA A 32 -26.61 -21.62 -10.01
C ALA A 32 -25.69 -22.12 -11.15
N SER A 33 -25.00 -23.26 -10.99
CA SER A 33 -24.19 -23.85 -12.06
C SER A 33 -25.03 -24.36 -13.24
N ARG A 34 -26.25 -24.86 -12.97
CA ARG A 34 -27.21 -25.28 -14.00
C ARG A 34 -27.89 -24.11 -14.70
N LEU A 35 -28.12 -22.98 -14.01
CA LEU A 35 -28.76 -21.79 -14.59
C LEU A 35 -27.79 -20.89 -15.37
N LEU A 36 -26.51 -20.83 -14.99
CA LEU A 36 -25.51 -19.95 -15.63
C LEU A 36 -24.59 -20.67 -16.63
N GLY A 37 -24.70 -22.00 -16.72
CA GLY A 37 -23.79 -22.85 -17.47
C GLY A 37 -22.47 -23.06 -16.69
N GLU A 38 -22.10 -24.33 -16.47
CA GLU A 38 -20.95 -24.73 -15.65
C GLU A 38 -19.63 -24.08 -16.09
N ASN A 39 -19.51 -23.74 -17.38
CA ASN A 39 -18.32 -23.09 -17.95
C ASN A 39 -18.19 -21.60 -17.60
N SER A 40 -19.31 -20.91 -17.33
CA SER A 40 -19.34 -19.51 -16.89
C SER A 40 -19.08 -19.40 -15.39
N TYR A 41 -19.64 -20.33 -14.60
CA TYR A 41 -19.44 -20.39 -13.16
C TYR A 41 -18.00 -20.76 -12.79
N ALA A 42 -17.39 -21.73 -13.49
CA ALA A 42 -15.98 -22.06 -13.29
C ALA A 42 -15.04 -20.90 -13.66
N LYS A 43 -15.37 -20.08 -14.67
CA LYS A 43 -14.57 -18.90 -15.03
C LYS A 43 -14.74 -17.76 -14.04
N SER A 44 -15.96 -17.49 -13.54
CA SER A 44 -16.16 -16.47 -12.51
C SER A 44 -15.53 -16.89 -11.18
N SER A 45 -15.58 -18.18 -10.83
CA SER A 45 -14.93 -18.71 -9.64
C SER A 45 -13.41 -18.63 -9.75
N ILE A 46 -12.81 -19.02 -10.89
CA ILE A 46 -11.37 -18.89 -11.13
C ILE A 46 -10.94 -17.42 -11.15
N TYR A 47 -11.74 -16.52 -11.72
CA TYR A 47 -11.45 -15.09 -11.73
C TYR A 47 -11.57 -14.47 -10.32
N SER A 48 -12.59 -14.86 -9.55
CA SER A 48 -12.74 -14.47 -8.14
C SER A 48 -11.64 -15.06 -7.25
N GLU A 49 -11.14 -16.25 -7.59
CA GLU A 49 -10.04 -16.90 -6.88
C GLU A 49 -8.68 -16.30 -7.27
N ARG A 50 -8.51 -15.81 -8.51
CA ARG A 50 -7.36 -15.00 -8.93
C ARG A 50 -7.34 -13.61 -8.29
N LEU A 51 -8.51 -12.97 -8.18
CA LEU A 51 -8.70 -11.73 -7.42
C LEU A 51 -8.40 -11.94 -5.92
N ALA A 52 -8.88 -13.04 -5.34
CA ALA A 52 -8.61 -13.38 -3.94
C ALA A 52 -7.13 -13.74 -3.65
N ARG A 53 -6.36 -14.11 -4.69
CA ARG A 53 -4.94 -14.46 -4.59
C ARG A 53 -3.99 -13.33 -4.99
N GLY A 54 -4.49 -12.11 -5.18
CA GLY A 54 -3.63 -10.93 -5.43
C GLY A 54 -2.80 -11.02 -6.72
N ALA A 55 -3.36 -11.63 -7.78
CA ALA A 55 -2.66 -11.75 -9.05
C ALA A 55 -2.31 -10.36 -9.62
N ARG A 56 -0.99 -10.05 -9.64
CA ARG A 56 -0.40 -8.82 -10.15
C ARG A 56 -0.44 -8.82 -11.68
N GLU A 57 -1.56 -8.42 -12.26
CA GLU A 57 -1.65 -8.24 -13.72
C GLU A 57 -1.00 -6.92 -14.12
N TYR A 58 0.23 -7.02 -14.64
CA TYR A 58 0.79 -6.04 -15.56
C TYR A 58 -0.16 -5.90 -16.77
N LEU A 59 0.04 -4.90 -17.63
CA LEU A 59 -0.46 -5.04 -19.00
C LEU A 59 0.30 -6.23 -19.64
N GLU A 60 -0.18 -7.45 -19.42
CA GLU A 60 0.44 -8.71 -19.90
C GLU A 60 0.51 -8.75 -21.43
N ARG A 61 -0.24 -7.86 -22.09
CA ARG A 61 -0.37 -7.75 -23.54
C ARG A 61 -0.36 -6.28 -23.96
N PRO A 62 0.17 -5.96 -25.15
CA PRO A 62 0.08 -4.62 -25.69
C PRO A 62 -1.39 -4.20 -25.85
N LEU A 63 -1.66 -2.92 -25.60
CA LEU A 63 -2.98 -2.34 -25.86
C LEU A 63 -3.35 -2.53 -27.34
N LYS A 64 -4.62 -2.85 -27.61
CA LYS A 64 -5.11 -2.85 -28.99
C LYS A 64 -5.00 -1.45 -29.58
N THR A 65 -4.78 -1.38 -30.88
CA THR A 65 -4.85 -0.11 -31.61
C THR A 65 -6.24 0.48 -31.48
N SER A 66 -6.32 1.71 -30.99
CA SER A 66 -7.56 2.48 -31.04
C SER A 66 -7.99 2.66 -32.48
N MET A 67 -9.29 2.82 -32.66
CA MET A 67 -9.91 3.25 -33.89
C MET A 67 -9.35 4.60 -34.37
N SER A 68 -9.20 4.76 -35.68
CA SER A 68 -8.83 6.03 -36.31
C SER A 68 -10.01 7.01 -36.39
N LEU A 69 -9.75 8.30 -36.51
CA LEU A 69 -10.80 9.30 -36.70
C LEU A 69 -11.67 9.01 -37.94
N ALA A 70 -11.06 8.49 -39.01
CA ALA A 70 -11.80 8.12 -40.22
C ALA A 70 -12.81 7.00 -39.94
N GLU A 71 -12.38 5.94 -39.25
CA GLU A 71 -13.25 4.83 -38.85
C GLU A 71 -14.35 5.27 -37.86
N PHE A 72 -14.04 6.22 -36.97
CA PHE A 72 -15.01 6.83 -36.07
C PHE A 72 -16.13 7.55 -36.85
N LYS A 73 -15.75 8.33 -37.87
CA LYS A 73 -16.72 9.08 -38.69
C LYS A 73 -17.59 8.20 -39.59
N MET A 74 -17.16 6.97 -39.91
CA MET A 74 -17.89 6.10 -40.85
C MET A 74 -19.28 5.65 -40.39
N ASN A 75 -19.59 5.63 -39.08
CA ASN A 75 -20.85 5.07 -38.60
C ASN A 75 -21.42 5.81 -37.38
N LYS A 76 -22.70 6.19 -37.43
CA LYS A 76 -23.41 6.87 -36.34
C LYS A 76 -23.45 6.04 -35.04
N ALA A 77 -23.60 4.72 -35.12
CA ALA A 77 -23.58 3.84 -33.94
C ALA A 77 -22.20 3.85 -33.26
N THR A 78 -21.12 3.89 -34.04
CA THR A 78 -19.76 4.05 -33.52
C THR A 78 -19.59 5.38 -32.79
N GLN A 79 -20.03 6.49 -33.41
CA GLN A 79 -19.97 7.81 -32.81
C GLN A 79 -20.77 7.87 -31.50
N MET A 80 -21.97 7.29 -31.49
CA MET A 80 -22.81 7.22 -30.28
C MET A 80 -22.13 6.41 -29.17
N GLY A 81 -21.60 5.23 -29.48
CA GLY A 81 -20.90 4.40 -28.50
C GLY A 81 -19.71 5.09 -27.85
N TYR A 82 -18.95 5.86 -28.63
CA TYR A 82 -17.84 6.67 -28.11
C TYR A 82 -18.32 7.76 -27.15
N LEU A 83 -19.35 8.53 -27.50
CA LEU A 83 -19.85 9.62 -26.64
C LEU A 83 -20.48 9.10 -25.34
N VAL A 84 -21.19 7.95 -25.41
CA VAL A 84 -21.69 7.28 -24.21
C VAL A 84 -20.54 6.85 -23.31
N ALA A 85 -19.45 6.31 -23.88
CA ALA A 85 -18.26 5.99 -23.11
C ALA A 85 -17.66 7.23 -22.46
N VAL A 86 -17.54 8.36 -23.16
CA VAL A 86 -17.01 9.60 -22.58
C VAL A 86 -17.81 10.03 -21.34
N LYS A 87 -19.13 9.95 -21.39
CA LYS A 87 -19.99 10.22 -20.24
C LYS A 87 -19.73 9.26 -19.09
N ASP A 88 -19.71 7.95 -19.36
CA ASP A 88 -19.43 6.92 -18.36
C ASP A 88 -18.02 7.03 -17.75
N LEU A 89 -17.04 7.54 -18.51
CA LEU A 89 -15.64 7.67 -18.10
C LEU A 89 -15.38 8.82 -17.11
N ILE A 90 -16.37 9.68 -16.84
CA ILE A 90 -16.22 10.82 -15.92
C ILE A 90 -16.08 10.40 -14.46
N ASP A 91 -16.62 9.25 -14.06
CA ASP A 91 -16.62 8.76 -12.67
C ASP A 91 -16.05 7.34 -12.54
N VAL A 92 -14.93 7.08 -13.23
CA VAL A 92 -14.26 5.77 -13.21
C VAL A 92 -13.67 5.45 -11.84
N SER A 93 -13.98 4.26 -11.32
CA SER A 93 -13.33 3.67 -10.14
C SER A 93 -12.05 2.91 -10.50
N PHE A 94 -11.17 2.67 -9.52
CA PHE A 94 -9.95 1.86 -9.74
C PHE A 94 -10.26 0.42 -10.17
N ASP A 95 -11.30 -0.19 -9.61
CA ASP A 95 -11.72 -1.54 -9.98
C ASP A 95 -12.25 -1.61 -11.42
N GLN A 96 -13.04 -0.60 -11.83
CA GLN A 96 -13.49 -0.45 -13.21
C GLN A 96 -12.31 -0.24 -14.16
N PHE A 97 -11.32 0.58 -13.78
CA PHE A 97 -10.12 0.79 -14.58
C PHE A 97 -9.37 -0.52 -14.85
N THR A 98 -9.25 -1.40 -13.85
CA THR A 98 -8.63 -2.71 -14.04
C THR A 98 -9.42 -3.58 -15.03
N ALA A 99 -10.75 -3.57 -15.00
CA ALA A 99 -11.54 -4.25 -16.04
C ALA A 99 -11.36 -3.60 -17.43
N MET A 100 -11.21 -2.27 -17.49
CA MET A 100 -10.94 -1.54 -18.73
C MET A 100 -9.61 -1.93 -19.35
N THR A 101 -8.55 -2.17 -18.57
CA THR A 101 -7.25 -2.62 -19.11
C THR A 101 -7.38 -4.00 -19.76
N LEU A 102 -8.13 -4.92 -19.16
CA LEU A 102 -8.42 -6.24 -19.73
C LEU A 102 -9.20 -6.12 -21.05
N TRP A 103 -10.19 -5.22 -21.09
CA TRP A 103 -10.94 -4.99 -22.32
C TRP A 103 -10.09 -4.34 -23.42
N ALA A 104 -9.25 -3.37 -23.05
CA ALA A 104 -8.34 -2.68 -23.97
C ALA A 104 -7.27 -3.62 -24.55
N THR A 105 -6.86 -4.65 -23.81
CA THR A 105 -5.89 -5.67 -24.28
C THR A 105 -6.53 -6.80 -25.10
N GLY A 106 -7.86 -6.91 -25.12
CA GLY A 106 -8.58 -7.85 -25.99
C GLY A 106 -9.43 -8.91 -25.30
N GLN A 107 -9.61 -8.84 -23.98
CA GLN A 107 -10.56 -9.71 -23.30
C GLN A 107 -11.99 -9.19 -23.49
N ASN A 108 -12.80 -9.91 -24.26
CA ASN A 108 -14.17 -9.52 -24.62
C ASN A 108 -15.24 -10.40 -23.94
N THR A 109 -14.97 -10.90 -22.73
CA THR A 109 -15.98 -11.66 -21.99
C THR A 109 -17.05 -10.72 -21.46
N ALA A 110 -18.30 -11.18 -21.36
CA ALA A 110 -19.40 -10.37 -20.83
C ALA A 110 -19.09 -9.82 -19.43
N GLN A 111 -18.41 -10.61 -18.58
CA GLN A 111 -18.00 -10.17 -17.25
C GLN A 111 -17.00 -9.00 -17.29
N VAL A 112 -16.01 -9.03 -18.18
CA VAL A 112 -15.03 -7.94 -18.32
C VAL A 112 -15.72 -6.68 -18.85
N ILE A 113 -16.56 -6.82 -19.88
CA ILE A 113 -17.28 -5.70 -20.48
C ILE A 113 -18.22 -5.07 -19.44
N ASN A 114 -19.02 -5.87 -18.72
CA ASN A 114 -19.96 -5.36 -17.72
C ASN A 114 -19.29 -4.66 -16.54
N ARG A 115 -18.05 -5.03 -16.20
CA ARG A 115 -17.26 -4.35 -15.14
C ARG A 115 -16.48 -3.14 -15.64
N ALA A 116 -16.12 -3.12 -16.92
CA ALA A 116 -15.37 -2.02 -17.54
C ALA A 116 -16.29 -0.88 -18.00
N ALA A 117 -17.48 -1.23 -18.49
CA ALA A 117 -18.47 -0.28 -18.97
C ALA A 117 -19.21 0.40 -17.81
N GLY A 118 -19.67 1.64 -18.03
CA GLY A 118 -20.45 2.37 -17.05
C GLY A 118 -21.95 2.04 -17.14
N SER A 119 -22.75 2.78 -16.39
CA SER A 119 -24.19 2.53 -16.26
C SER A 119 -24.95 2.77 -17.56
N ASP A 120 -24.49 3.69 -18.40
CA ASP A 120 -25.21 4.07 -19.63
C ASP A 120 -24.97 3.08 -20.77
N TYR A 121 -23.86 2.33 -20.76
CA TYR A 121 -23.50 1.40 -21.82
C TYR A 121 -24.64 0.46 -22.24
N SER A 122 -25.25 -0.26 -21.29
CA SER A 122 -26.30 -1.24 -21.58
C SER A 122 -27.55 -0.60 -22.19
N THR A 123 -28.00 0.50 -21.59
CA THR A 123 -29.18 1.26 -22.04
C THR A 123 -29.04 1.73 -23.50
N TYR A 124 -27.89 2.29 -23.86
CA TYR A 124 -27.65 2.77 -25.22
C TYR A 124 -27.29 1.65 -26.21
N LEU A 125 -26.71 0.55 -25.72
CA LEU A 125 -26.44 -0.64 -26.54
C LEU A 125 -27.76 -1.25 -27.04
N ASP A 126 -28.76 -1.37 -26.16
CA ASP A 126 -30.08 -1.94 -26.50
C ASP A 126 -30.86 -1.06 -27.49
N GLN A 127 -30.61 0.24 -27.49
CA GLN A 127 -31.21 1.21 -28.41
C GLN A 127 -30.45 1.31 -29.75
N SER A 128 -29.27 0.69 -29.85
CA SER A 128 -28.42 0.81 -31.03
C SER A 128 -28.89 -0.09 -32.17
N THR A 129 -28.98 0.48 -33.37
CA THR A 129 -29.26 -0.27 -34.61
C THR A 129 -28.08 -1.14 -35.05
N ASN A 130 -26.87 -0.93 -34.49
CA ASN A 130 -25.70 -1.76 -34.74
C ASN A 130 -24.88 -1.93 -33.45
N PRO A 131 -25.22 -2.93 -32.61
CA PRO A 131 -24.57 -3.17 -31.32
C PRO A 131 -23.07 -3.43 -31.41
N GLN A 132 -22.61 -4.08 -32.49
CA GLN A 132 -21.19 -4.36 -32.72
C GLN A 132 -20.40 -3.08 -32.96
N ARG A 133 -20.91 -2.18 -33.81
CA ARG A 133 -20.27 -0.88 -34.10
C ARG A 133 -20.33 0.06 -32.90
N PHE A 134 -21.45 0.06 -32.18
CA PHE A 134 -21.56 0.78 -30.91
C PHE A 134 -20.49 0.34 -29.91
N THR A 135 -20.37 -0.98 -29.69
CA THR A 135 -19.37 -1.54 -28.77
C THR A 135 -17.94 -1.23 -29.23
N ALA A 136 -17.68 -1.24 -30.54
CA ALA A 136 -16.39 -0.83 -31.08
C ALA A 136 -16.06 0.66 -30.80
N GLY A 137 -17.05 1.54 -30.95
CA GLY A 137 -16.91 2.97 -30.61
C GLY A 137 -16.67 3.20 -29.12
N TYR A 138 -17.45 2.54 -28.27
CA TYR A 138 -17.28 2.61 -26.82
C TYR A 138 -15.88 2.14 -26.40
N ARG A 139 -15.45 0.99 -26.93
CA ARG A 139 -14.14 0.42 -26.66
C ARG A 139 -13.00 1.33 -27.15
N ALA A 140 -13.19 2.10 -28.21
CA ALA A 140 -12.17 3.04 -28.69
C ALA A 140 -11.88 4.12 -27.63
N ALA A 141 -12.91 4.73 -27.04
CA ALA A 141 -12.74 5.68 -25.94
C ALA A 141 -12.05 5.04 -24.72
N VAL A 142 -12.46 3.81 -24.36
CA VAL A 142 -11.81 3.03 -23.29
C VAL A 142 -10.32 2.80 -23.57
N ILE A 143 -9.96 2.42 -24.80
CA ILE A 143 -8.55 2.21 -25.18
C ILE A 143 -7.76 3.53 -25.08
N GLN A 144 -8.32 4.65 -25.54
CA GLN A 144 -7.67 5.96 -25.46
C GLN A 144 -7.47 6.39 -24.00
N PHE A 145 -8.48 6.19 -23.15
CA PHE A 145 -8.40 6.45 -21.71
C PHE A 145 -7.31 5.60 -21.03
N VAL A 146 -7.35 4.28 -21.23
CA VAL A 146 -6.34 3.36 -20.66
C VAL A 146 -4.94 3.69 -21.18
N ARG A 147 -4.80 4.04 -22.46
CA ARG A 147 -3.52 4.44 -23.05
C ARG A 147 -2.96 5.70 -22.40
N ALA A 148 -3.80 6.70 -22.11
CA ALA A 148 -3.38 7.94 -21.47
C ALA A 148 -2.86 7.70 -20.04
N VAL A 149 -3.48 6.78 -19.31
CA VAL A 149 -3.12 6.50 -17.91
C VAL A 149 -1.98 5.47 -17.80
N ALA A 150 -2.10 4.33 -18.48
CA ALA A 150 -1.25 3.15 -18.31
C ALA A 150 -0.48 2.71 -19.57
N GLY A 151 -0.62 3.43 -20.68
CA GLY A 151 0.16 3.14 -21.90
C GLY A 151 1.67 3.43 -21.71
N GLU A 152 2.47 3.11 -22.73
CA GLU A 152 3.93 3.27 -22.73
C GLU A 152 4.39 4.70 -22.36
N ASN A 153 3.66 5.71 -22.84
CA ASN A 153 3.86 7.13 -22.50
C ASN A 153 2.78 7.68 -21.55
N GLY A 154 2.05 6.80 -20.88
CA GLY A 154 0.98 7.16 -19.97
C GLY A 154 1.48 7.71 -18.63
N VAL A 155 0.56 8.27 -17.85
CA VAL A 155 0.83 8.90 -16.55
C VAL A 155 1.60 7.99 -15.59
N ILE A 156 1.20 6.72 -15.47
CA ILE A 156 1.86 5.76 -14.56
C ILE A 156 3.33 5.55 -14.96
N GLY A 157 3.60 5.43 -16.26
CA GLY A 157 4.96 5.28 -16.78
C GLY A 157 5.82 6.50 -16.47
N GLN A 158 5.29 7.69 -16.73
CA GLN A 158 5.96 8.96 -16.45
C GLN A 158 6.27 9.13 -14.96
N PHE A 159 5.31 8.86 -14.08
CA PHE A 159 5.54 8.92 -12.62
C PHE A 159 6.60 7.93 -12.15
N ASN A 160 6.53 6.68 -12.61
CA ASN A 160 7.53 5.68 -12.25
C ASN A 160 8.94 6.06 -12.73
N GLN A 161 9.05 6.63 -13.94
CA GLN A 161 10.33 7.13 -14.44
C GLN A 161 10.86 8.30 -13.60
N ALA A 162 10.00 9.26 -13.25
CA ALA A 162 10.37 10.40 -12.41
C ALA A 162 10.88 9.95 -11.03
N LEU A 163 10.17 9.03 -10.37
CA LEU A 163 10.57 8.49 -9.07
C LEU A 163 11.89 7.70 -9.13
N LYS A 164 12.10 6.92 -10.19
CA LYS A 164 13.33 6.13 -10.40
C LYS A 164 14.53 6.99 -10.77
N ALA A 165 14.30 8.17 -11.37
CA ALA A 165 15.36 9.11 -11.72
C ALA A 165 15.89 9.91 -10.52
N LEU A 166 15.23 9.84 -9.35
CA LEU A 166 15.66 10.55 -8.16
C LEU A 166 16.99 10.01 -7.63
N THR A 167 17.94 10.90 -7.41
CA THR A 167 19.18 10.59 -6.69
C THR A 167 18.89 10.25 -5.23
N PHE A 168 19.77 9.49 -4.57
CA PHE A 168 19.58 9.12 -3.17
C PHE A 168 19.40 10.35 -2.24
N SER A 169 20.10 11.45 -2.50
CA SER A 169 19.93 12.72 -1.77
C SER A 169 18.54 13.33 -1.97
N GLN A 170 18.01 13.30 -3.20
CA GLN A 170 16.65 13.75 -3.48
C GLN A 170 15.60 12.85 -2.84
N GLN A 171 15.84 11.53 -2.75
CA GLN A 171 14.97 10.60 -2.03
C GLN A 171 14.95 10.90 -0.53
N ILE A 172 16.10 11.21 0.09
CA ILE A 172 16.17 11.67 1.48
C ILE A 172 15.34 12.95 1.67
N ALA A 173 15.53 13.95 0.82
CA ALA A 173 14.80 15.22 0.92
C ALA A 173 13.28 15.03 0.76
N LEU A 174 12.87 14.21 -0.22
CA LEU A 174 11.46 13.86 -0.44
C LEU A 174 10.86 13.16 0.79
N THR A 175 11.55 12.17 1.34
CA THR A 175 11.08 11.37 2.47
C THR A 175 10.94 12.22 3.74
N ASN A 176 11.96 13.04 4.03
CA ASN A 176 11.93 13.94 5.18
C ASN A 176 10.86 15.01 5.03
N GLY A 177 10.71 15.61 3.84
CA GLY A 177 9.69 16.62 3.57
C GLY A 177 8.27 16.07 3.67
N LEU A 178 8.02 14.89 3.07
CA LEU A 178 6.73 14.21 3.15
C LEU A 178 6.38 13.87 4.60
N PHE A 179 7.35 13.36 5.36
CA PHE A 179 7.13 13.03 6.77
C PHE A 179 6.84 14.27 7.61
N ALA A 180 7.64 15.34 7.48
CA ALA A 180 7.44 16.59 8.20
C ALA A 180 6.05 17.17 7.92
N HIS A 181 5.66 17.23 6.64
CA HIS A 181 4.33 17.66 6.22
C HIS A 181 3.20 16.84 6.88
N THR A 182 3.36 15.51 6.89
CA THR A 182 2.37 14.60 7.49
C THR A 182 2.32 14.76 9.01
N TYR A 183 3.49 14.89 9.64
CA TYR A 183 3.62 15.00 11.09
C TYR A 183 3.06 16.31 11.63
N ASP A 184 3.12 17.40 10.85
CA ASP A 184 2.56 18.69 11.21
C ASP A 184 1.09 18.60 11.60
N TYR A 185 0.28 17.82 10.87
CA TYR A 185 -1.14 17.65 11.18
C TYR A 185 -1.46 16.38 11.99
N LEU A 186 -0.70 15.28 11.84
CA LEU A 186 -0.92 14.06 12.62
C LEU A 186 -0.44 14.16 14.07
N GLY A 187 0.65 14.88 14.36
CA GLY A 187 1.17 15.07 15.72
C GLY A 187 1.47 13.78 16.49
N GLY A 188 1.82 12.69 15.79
CA GLY A 188 2.08 11.38 16.38
C GLY A 188 0.83 10.56 16.75
N VAL A 189 -0.36 10.97 16.28
CA VAL A 189 -1.58 10.15 16.39
C VAL A 189 -1.39 8.83 15.67
N ASN A 190 -1.83 7.74 16.30
CA ASN A 190 -1.71 6.39 15.78
C ASN A 190 -2.53 6.22 14.48
N PRO A 191 -1.90 5.95 13.32
CA PRO A 191 -2.60 5.80 12.04
C PRO A 191 -3.53 4.58 11.96
N PHE A 192 -3.37 3.61 12.86
CA PHE A 192 -4.17 2.39 12.94
C PHE A 192 -5.43 2.55 13.81
N GLN A 193 -5.69 3.75 14.35
CA GLN A 193 -6.86 4.02 15.18
C GLN A 193 -7.83 4.99 14.50
N LYS A 194 -9.13 4.69 14.59
CA LYS A 194 -10.18 5.59 14.12
C LYS A 194 -10.21 6.87 14.96
N ILE A 195 -10.52 7.97 14.29
CA ILE A 195 -10.72 9.26 14.95
C ILE A 195 -12.00 9.20 15.77
N LYS A 196 -11.87 9.27 17.10
CA LYS A 196 -13.03 9.27 17.99
C LYS A 196 -13.69 10.65 18.00
N SER A 197 -15.00 10.67 17.79
CA SER A 197 -15.84 11.83 18.08
C SER A 197 -16.58 11.54 19.39
N ASN A 198 -16.39 12.41 20.39
CA ASN A 198 -17.27 12.41 21.55
C ASN A 198 -18.53 13.16 21.11
N ALA A 199 -19.71 12.64 21.46
CA ALA A 199 -21.04 12.86 20.84
C ALA A 199 -21.54 14.31 20.59
N SER A 200 -20.72 15.34 20.81
CA SER A 200 -21.05 16.75 20.51
C SER A 200 -19.92 17.56 19.86
N ALA A 201 -18.64 17.16 19.95
CA ALA A 201 -17.53 17.88 19.32
C ALA A 201 -16.24 17.04 19.21
N LEU A 202 -15.48 17.26 18.14
CA LEU A 202 -14.10 16.76 18.02
C LEU A 202 -13.18 17.55 18.95
N SER A 203 -12.16 16.89 19.51
CA SER A 203 -11.06 17.61 20.16
C SER A 203 -10.31 18.47 19.13
N SER A 204 -9.63 19.52 19.59
CA SER A 204 -8.81 20.39 18.72
C SER A 204 -7.75 19.60 17.94
N THR A 205 -7.15 18.58 18.57
CA THR A 205 -6.23 17.64 17.92
C THR A 205 -6.92 16.85 16.81
N ASN A 206 -8.08 16.24 17.09
CA ASN A 206 -8.80 15.45 16.07
C ASN A 206 -9.30 16.34 14.93
N GLU A 207 -9.70 17.57 15.20
CA GLU A 207 -10.08 18.52 14.15
C GLU A 207 -8.89 18.90 13.25
N LYS A 208 -7.69 19.09 13.83
CA LYS A 208 -6.46 19.32 13.05
C LYS A 208 -6.15 18.14 12.14
N VAL A 209 -6.21 16.91 12.67
CA VAL A 209 -5.99 15.67 11.91
C VAL A 209 -6.99 15.55 10.76
N VAL A 210 -8.29 15.70 11.03
CA VAL A 210 -9.33 15.59 9.98
C VAL A 210 -9.12 16.63 8.88
N LYS A 211 -8.84 17.89 9.23
CA LYS A 211 -8.54 18.94 8.25
C LYS A 211 -7.29 18.62 7.43
N GLY A 212 -6.25 18.11 8.09
CA GLY A 212 -5.01 17.68 7.42
C GLY A 212 -5.24 16.56 6.41
N ILE A 213 -5.95 15.50 6.79
CA ILE A 213 -6.28 14.37 5.90
C ILE A 213 -7.12 14.85 4.69
N LEU A 214 -8.09 15.73 4.92
CA LEU A 214 -8.88 16.31 3.82
C LEU A 214 -8.03 17.22 2.92
N ALA A 215 -7.06 17.95 3.47
CA ALA A 215 -6.14 18.76 2.67
C ALA A 215 -5.21 17.86 1.83
N GLU A 216 -4.69 16.77 2.41
CA GLU A 216 -3.86 15.78 1.74
C GLU A 216 -4.60 15.14 0.55
N ALA A 217 -5.87 14.81 0.73
CA ALA A 217 -6.72 14.26 -0.32
C ALA A 217 -6.84 15.24 -1.51
N ASN A 218 -7.01 16.54 -1.24
CA ASN A 218 -7.29 17.52 -2.28
C ASN A 218 -6.02 18.02 -2.99
N ASN A 219 -4.98 18.38 -2.24
CA ASN A 219 -3.74 18.97 -2.73
C ASN A 219 -2.56 18.58 -1.84
N GLY A 220 -2.30 17.27 -1.73
CA GLY A 220 -1.26 16.74 -0.87
C GLY A 220 0.17 17.08 -1.29
N PHE A 221 1.11 16.75 -0.41
CA PHE A 221 2.52 17.17 -0.51
C PHE A 221 3.15 16.85 -1.87
N LEU A 222 2.92 15.64 -2.38
CA LEU A 222 3.54 15.17 -3.63
C LEU A 222 3.06 15.94 -4.87
N THR A 223 1.94 16.66 -4.78
CA THR A 223 1.38 17.44 -5.90
C THR A 223 2.18 18.73 -6.14
N GLY A 224 2.66 19.36 -5.06
CA GLY A 224 3.47 20.60 -5.14
C GLY A 224 4.98 20.36 -5.12
N GLN A 225 5.42 19.14 -4.80
CA GLN A 225 6.83 18.86 -4.60
C GLN A 225 7.58 18.73 -5.93
N VAL A 226 8.54 19.64 -6.13
CA VAL A 226 9.45 19.63 -7.26
C VAL A 226 10.70 18.82 -6.93
N VAL A 227 11.07 17.90 -7.82
CA VAL A 227 12.30 17.08 -7.70
C VAL A 227 12.92 16.80 -9.06
N GLY A 228 14.20 16.46 -9.05
CA GLY A 228 15.00 16.29 -10.26
C GLY A 228 15.63 17.59 -10.74
N GLU A 229 16.61 17.48 -11.63
CA GLU A 229 17.39 18.62 -12.15
C GLU A 229 16.56 19.57 -13.03
N HIS A 230 15.46 19.07 -13.59
CA HIS A 230 14.60 19.81 -14.51
C HIS A 230 13.41 20.52 -13.83
N GLY A 231 13.33 20.48 -12.50
CA GLY A 231 12.28 21.19 -11.77
C GLY A 231 10.85 20.68 -12.04
N GLN A 232 10.69 19.39 -12.36
CA GLN A 232 9.36 18.80 -12.57
C GLN A 232 8.73 18.38 -11.24
N SER A 233 7.41 18.59 -11.09
CA SER A 233 6.67 18.08 -9.94
C SER A 233 6.59 16.55 -10.00
N VAL A 234 6.71 15.87 -8.84
CA VAL A 234 6.52 14.40 -8.75
C VAL A 234 5.17 14.00 -9.31
N ILE A 235 4.14 14.77 -8.96
CA ILE A 235 2.74 14.54 -9.35
C ILE A 235 2.15 15.88 -9.83
N GLY A 236 2.70 16.40 -10.93
CA GLY A 236 2.25 17.64 -11.55
C GLY A 236 0.81 17.58 -12.11
N ASP A 237 0.26 18.73 -12.47
CA ASP A 237 -1.03 18.77 -13.18
C ASP A 237 -0.90 18.15 -14.56
N TYR A 238 -1.67 17.09 -14.77
CA TYR A 238 -1.71 16.39 -16.03
C TYR A 238 -2.66 17.12 -16.99
N ALA A 239 -2.16 17.40 -18.18
CA ALA A 239 -2.96 17.90 -19.28
C ALA A 239 -2.89 16.91 -20.44
N TYR A 240 -3.97 16.15 -20.64
CA TYR A 240 -4.08 15.24 -21.78
C TYR A 240 -3.99 16.02 -23.11
N ARG A 241 -3.16 15.52 -24.03
CA ARG A 241 -2.94 16.08 -25.37
C ARG A 241 -3.09 15.04 -26.50
N GLY A 242 -3.64 13.87 -26.17
CA GLY A 242 -3.85 12.81 -27.15
C GLY A 242 -5.15 12.98 -27.93
N ASP A 243 -5.54 11.92 -28.62
CA ASP A 243 -6.75 11.89 -29.44
C ASP A 243 -8.02 12.05 -28.59
N ASP A 244 -8.85 13.03 -28.95
CA ASP A 244 -10.19 13.22 -28.39
C ASP A 244 -11.18 13.46 -29.54
N PHE A 245 -12.10 12.51 -29.74
CA PHE A 245 -13.09 12.56 -30.82
C PHE A 245 -14.43 13.14 -30.38
N THR A 246 -14.56 13.59 -29.12
CA THR A 246 -15.83 14.04 -28.55
C THR A 246 -16.47 15.15 -29.39
N SER A 247 -15.69 16.12 -29.86
CA SER A 247 -16.17 17.24 -30.67
C SER A 247 -16.20 16.98 -32.18
N GLN A 248 -15.81 15.79 -32.63
CA GLN A 248 -15.54 15.49 -34.04
C GLN A 248 -16.65 14.64 -34.71
N HIS A 249 -17.82 14.54 -34.09
CA HIS A 249 -18.94 13.72 -34.56
C HIS A 249 -19.88 14.48 -35.52
N ASP A 250 -20.66 13.75 -36.31
CA ASP A 250 -21.66 14.29 -37.24
C ASP A 250 -23.10 13.99 -36.78
N LEU A 251 -23.28 13.66 -35.49
CA LEU A 251 -24.59 13.36 -34.89
C LEU A 251 -25.44 14.62 -34.69
N PRO A 252 -26.77 14.55 -34.92
CA PRO A 252 -27.70 15.65 -34.64
C PRO A 252 -27.67 16.07 -33.16
N ALA A 253 -27.75 17.38 -32.90
CA ALA A 253 -27.69 17.95 -31.55
C ALA A 253 -28.68 17.30 -30.55
N MET A 254 -29.91 16.99 -31.00
CA MET A 254 -30.92 16.33 -30.16
C MET A 254 -30.50 14.95 -29.65
N MET A 255 -29.61 14.24 -30.36
CA MET A 255 -29.12 12.92 -29.96
C MET A 255 -27.97 12.97 -28.95
N VAL A 256 -27.28 14.11 -28.86
CA VAL A 256 -26.05 14.27 -28.08
C VAL A 256 -26.16 15.29 -26.95
N GLN A 257 -27.32 15.94 -26.81
CA GLN A 257 -27.54 17.02 -25.84
C GLN A 257 -27.24 16.62 -24.38
N SER A 258 -27.48 15.36 -24.02
CA SER A 258 -27.17 14.80 -22.68
C SER A 258 -25.79 14.12 -22.59
N LEU A 259 -25.06 13.99 -23.70
CA LEU A 259 -23.77 13.29 -23.80
C LEU A 259 -22.59 14.25 -24.01
N ASN A 260 -22.81 15.41 -24.64
CA ASN A 260 -21.78 16.40 -24.95
C ASN A 260 -21.42 17.33 -23.78
N THR A 261 -21.73 16.95 -22.54
CA THR A 261 -21.41 17.78 -21.37
C THR A 261 -19.94 17.73 -20.99
N HIS A 262 -19.24 16.66 -21.37
CA HIS A 262 -17.83 16.43 -21.05
C HIS A 262 -17.09 15.83 -22.24
N SER A 263 -15.79 16.11 -22.31
CA SER A 263 -14.87 15.52 -23.29
C SER A 263 -14.09 14.34 -22.71
N LEU A 264 -13.52 13.50 -23.58
CA LEU A 264 -12.59 12.45 -23.14
C LEU A 264 -11.40 13.07 -22.39
N THR A 265 -10.94 14.22 -22.86
CA THR A 265 -9.91 15.03 -22.20
C THR A 265 -10.31 15.38 -20.77
N ASP A 266 -11.55 15.83 -20.54
CA ASP A 266 -12.05 16.15 -19.20
C ASP A 266 -12.10 14.91 -18.30
N ALA A 267 -12.57 13.77 -18.83
CA ALA A 267 -12.63 12.51 -18.10
C ALA A 267 -11.24 12.03 -17.65
N ILE A 268 -10.26 12.04 -18.57
CA ILE A 268 -8.88 11.64 -18.27
C ILE A 268 -8.26 12.61 -17.25
N ASN A 269 -8.37 13.92 -17.49
CA ASN A 269 -7.81 14.93 -16.58
C ASN A 269 -8.45 14.83 -15.19
N LYS A 270 -9.76 14.63 -15.08
CA LYS A 270 -10.44 14.43 -13.80
C LYS A 270 -9.94 13.17 -13.10
N PHE A 271 -9.88 12.03 -13.78
CA PHE A 271 -9.39 10.80 -13.17
C PHE A 271 -7.96 10.93 -12.66
N VAL A 272 -7.06 11.52 -13.47
CA VAL A 272 -5.66 11.67 -13.09
C VAL A 272 -5.51 12.71 -11.98
N ASN A 273 -6.00 13.94 -12.18
CA ASN A 273 -5.75 15.06 -11.28
C ASN A 273 -6.57 15.02 -10.00
N VAL A 274 -7.67 14.26 -9.96
CA VAL A 274 -8.51 14.11 -8.76
C VAL A 274 -8.35 12.71 -8.20
N THR A 275 -8.86 11.68 -8.87
CA THR A 275 -8.97 10.33 -8.30
C THR A 275 -7.61 9.69 -8.00
N LEU A 276 -6.68 9.73 -8.96
CA LEU A 276 -5.35 9.14 -8.81
C LEU A 276 -4.48 9.94 -7.83
N LYS A 277 -4.44 11.28 -7.96
CA LYS A 277 -3.68 12.14 -7.02
C LYS A 277 -4.16 11.96 -5.58
N GLN A 278 -5.48 11.93 -5.36
CA GLN A 278 -6.07 11.74 -4.03
C GLN A 278 -5.62 10.43 -3.38
N LEU A 279 -5.61 9.33 -4.14
CA LEU A 279 -5.13 8.04 -3.66
C LEU A 279 -3.66 8.11 -3.26
N ILE A 280 -2.81 8.60 -4.17
CA ILE A 280 -1.36 8.60 -3.98
C ILE A 280 -0.99 9.47 -2.78
N ASN A 281 -1.47 10.71 -2.71
CA ASN A 281 -1.17 11.63 -1.61
C ASN A 281 -1.57 11.04 -0.25
N CYS A 282 -2.83 10.59 -0.11
CA CYS A 282 -3.32 10.06 1.16
C CYS A 282 -2.52 8.83 1.61
N LEU A 283 -2.32 7.86 0.71
CA LEU A 283 -1.68 6.60 1.07
C LEU A 283 -0.17 6.74 1.23
N SER A 284 0.49 7.64 0.49
CA SER A 284 1.93 7.88 0.68
C SER A 284 2.21 8.58 2.00
N ALA A 285 1.46 9.64 2.31
CA ALA A 285 1.65 10.43 3.53
C ALA A 285 1.35 9.60 4.77
N ILE A 286 0.13 9.06 4.84
CA ILE A 286 -0.34 8.34 6.03
C ILE A 286 0.29 6.94 6.09
N GLY A 287 0.59 6.32 4.95
CA GLY A 287 1.33 5.06 4.89
C GLY A 287 2.77 5.19 5.41
N LEU A 288 3.47 6.28 5.06
CA LEU A 288 4.80 6.56 5.64
C LEU A 288 4.71 6.75 7.16
N ALA A 289 3.74 7.53 7.65
CA ALA A 289 3.53 7.69 9.08
C ALA A 289 3.24 6.36 9.79
N ALA A 290 2.42 5.49 9.19
CA ALA A 290 2.10 4.17 9.71
C ALA A 290 3.31 3.24 9.75
N PHE A 291 4.16 3.29 8.73
CA PHE A 291 5.42 2.55 8.70
C PHE A 291 6.38 3.00 9.80
N VAL A 292 6.56 4.31 9.97
CA VAL A 292 7.40 4.84 11.04
C VAL A 292 6.85 4.42 12.40
N TYR A 293 5.54 4.55 12.62
CA TYR A 293 4.88 4.21 13.88
C TYR A 293 4.98 2.72 14.24
N ARG A 294 4.94 1.81 13.26
CA ARG A 294 4.93 0.36 13.50
C ARG A 294 6.33 -0.24 13.47
N SER A 295 7.12 0.12 12.45
CA SER A 295 8.29 -0.66 12.06
C SER A 295 9.61 0.04 12.40
N LEU A 296 9.65 1.37 12.39
CA LEU A 296 10.85 2.15 12.71
C LEU A 296 10.80 2.74 14.12
N THR A 297 10.61 1.88 15.12
CA THR A 297 10.54 2.31 16.53
C THR A 297 11.64 1.70 17.38
N PRO A 298 12.04 2.36 18.49
CA PRO A 298 13.00 1.80 19.45
C PRO A 298 12.57 0.43 20.00
N THR A 299 11.27 0.22 20.14
CA THR A 299 10.67 -1.00 20.69
C THR A 299 10.66 -2.17 19.71
N ASN A 300 10.76 -1.92 18.39
CA ASN A 300 10.87 -2.98 17.39
C ASN A 300 12.27 -3.59 17.37
N ARG A 301 12.53 -4.52 18.30
CA ARG A 301 13.83 -5.18 18.46
C ARG A 301 14.27 -6.02 17.27
N ASP A 302 13.35 -6.38 16.38
CA ASP A 302 13.65 -7.17 15.19
C ASP A 302 14.31 -6.34 14.07
N LEU A 303 14.20 -5.01 14.11
CA LEU A 303 14.78 -4.11 13.13
C LEU A 303 16.30 -4.29 12.97
N ILE A 304 17.00 -4.62 14.06
CA ILE A 304 18.46 -4.82 14.05
C ILE A 304 18.92 -6.01 13.20
N GLY A 305 18.04 -7.00 13.01
CA GLY A 305 18.26 -8.20 12.19
C GLY A 305 17.68 -8.10 10.77
N VAL A 306 17.09 -6.95 10.40
CA VAL A 306 16.52 -6.71 9.07
C VAL A 306 17.58 -6.50 7.99
N PRO A 307 18.65 -5.70 8.20
CA PRO A 307 19.63 -5.46 7.15
C PRO A 307 20.28 -6.75 6.62
N GLU A 308 20.43 -6.83 5.30
CA GLU A 308 20.94 -8.02 4.58
C GLU A 308 22.44 -7.95 4.29
N THR A 309 23.12 -6.91 4.77
CA THR A 309 24.56 -6.71 4.61
C THR A 309 25.19 -6.17 5.89
N ASP A 310 26.45 -6.55 6.12
CA ASP A 310 27.30 -6.03 7.20
C ASP A 310 28.31 -4.98 6.69
N ASP A 311 28.28 -4.61 5.40
CA ASP A 311 29.19 -3.60 4.83
C ASP A 311 28.93 -2.22 5.45
N THR A 312 29.95 -1.37 5.55
CA THR A 312 29.85 0.00 6.10
C THR A 312 29.87 1.07 5.02
N ASN A 313 30.20 0.71 3.77
CA ASN A 313 30.17 1.62 2.63
C ASN A 313 28.72 1.85 2.18
N GLN A 314 28.32 3.13 2.10
CA GLN A 314 26.95 3.52 1.82
C GLN A 314 26.47 3.04 0.44
N ASP A 315 27.28 3.13 -0.61
CA ASP A 315 26.88 2.74 -1.97
C ASP A 315 26.58 1.24 -2.05
N LYS A 316 27.45 0.42 -1.45
CA LYS A 316 27.21 -1.03 -1.35
C LYS A 316 25.97 -1.38 -0.52
N ILE A 317 25.70 -0.62 0.54
CA ILE A 317 24.48 -0.78 1.34
C ILE A 317 23.24 -0.42 0.50
N ILE A 318 23.30 0.65 -0.28
CA ILE A 318 22.22 1.05 -1.20
C ILE A 318 21.94 -0.10 -2.19
N ASP A 319 22.97 -0.61 -2.86
CA ASP A 319 22.85 -1.70 -3.83
C ASP A 319 22.23 -2.96 -3.20
N ALA A 320 22.74 -3.37 -2.03
CA ALA A 320 22.22 -4.52 -1.30
C ALA A 320 20.76 -4.31 -0.85
N THR A 321 20.43 -3.10 -0.39
CA THR A 321 19.07 -2.77 0.07
C THR A 321 18.08 -2.79 -1.10
N ILE A 322 18.46 -2.28 -2.27
CA ILE A 322 17.65 -2.34 -3.49
C ILE A 322 17.44 -3.80 -3.92
N GLN A 323 18.52 -4.59 -3.97
CA GLN A 323 18.46 -6.00 -4.37
C GLN A 323 17.56 -6.84 -3.46
N HIS A 324 17.56 -6.56 -2.16
CA HIS A 324 16.82 -7.33 -1.16
C HIS A 324 15.58 -6.62 -0.63
N PHE A 325 15.11 -5.55 -1.28
CA PHE A 325 14.02 -4.71 -0.76
C PHE A 325 12.75 -5.49 -0.43
N SER A 326 12.34 -6.44 -1.28
CA SER A 326 11.16 -7.28 -1.01
C SER A 326 11.33 -8.17 0.23
N THR A 327 12.53 -8.72 0.47
CA THR A 327 12.80 -9.54 1.67
C THR A 327 12.76 -8.66 2.92
N ILE A 328 13.38 -7.48 2.86
CA ILE A 328 13.36 -6.49 3.92
C ILE A 328 11.92 -6.05 4.22
N ASN A 329 11.12 -5.76 3.19
CA ASN A 329 9.71 -5.38 3.28
C ASN A 329 8.89 -6.42 4.04
N ASN A 330 9.12 -7.71 3.78
CA ASN A 330 8.43 -8.80 4.45
C ASN A 330 8.84 -8.95 5.92
N LYS A 331 10.12 -8.68 6.25
CA LYS A 331 10.61 -8.70 7.64
C LYS A 331 10.05 -7.55 8.48
N ILE A 332 9.83 -6.39 7.88
CA ILE A 332 9.29 -5.19 8.56
C ILE A 332 7.75 -5.09 8.49
N ASP A 333 7.10 -6.06 7.85
CA ASP A 333 5.65 -6.21 7.71
C ASP A 333 4.97 -4.93 7.17
N PHE A 334 5.59 -4.34 6.15
CA PHE A 334 4.99 -3.24 5.40
C PHE A 334 4.04 -3.82 4.34
N PRO A 335 2.80 -3.30 4.21
CA PRO A 335 1.80 -3.87 3.29
C PRO A 335 2.29 -4.08 1.85
N GLU A 336 1.89 -5.19 1.25
CA GLU A 336 2.30 -5.51 -0.13
C GLU A 336 1.42 -4.84 -1.19
N THR A 337 0.20 -4.44 -0.83
CA THR A 337 -0.76 -3.87 -1.79
C THR A 337 -1.39 -2.60 -1.27
N ILE A 338 -1.89 -1.77 -2.19
CA ILE A 338 -2.63 -0.55 -1.88
C ILE A 338 -3.85 -0.88 -0.99
N THR A 339 -4.57 -1.95 -1.32
CA THR A 339 -5.75 -2.39 -0.58
C THR A 339 -5.41 -2.80 0.85
N GLU A 340 -4.34 -3.57 1.05
CA GLU A 340 -3.89 -3.99 2.38
C GLU A 340 -3.44 -2.79 3.23
N LEU A 341 -2.76 -1.81 2.62
CA LEU A 341 -2.40 -0.57 3.29
C LEU A 341 -3.66 0.18 3.71
N ALA A 342 -4.58 0.44 2.79
CA ALA A 342 -5.81 1.16 3.06
C ALA A 342 -6.63 0.50 4.18
N ASP A 343 -6.75 -0.84 4.16
CA ASP A 343 -7.43 -1.62 5.19
C ASP A 343 -6.87 -1.39 6.60
N LYS A 344 -5.55 -1.29 6.73
CA LYS A 344 -4.89 -1.10 8.04
C LYS A 344 -5.02 0.34 8.56
N LEU A 345 -5.20 1.33 7.67
CA LEU A 345 -5.22 2.77 8.02
C LEU A 345 -6.59 3.23 8.52
N ALA A 346 -6.98 2.82 9.72
CA ALA A 346 -8.26 3.19 10.32
C ALA A 346 -8.45 4.71 10.53
N ILE A 347 -7.37 5.49 10.57
CA ILE A 347 -7.43 6.96 10.68
C ILE A 347 -8.10 7.63 9.45
N LEU A 348 -8.15 6.92 8.31
CA LEU A 348 -8.81 7.36 7.08
C LEU A 348 -10.34 7.24 7.11
N ASP A 349 -10.90 6.61 8.15
CA ASP A 349 -12.34 6.61 8.37
C ASP A 349 -12.78 7.89 9.10
N LEU A 350 -13.30 8.83 8.33
CA LEU A 350 -13.79 10.13 8.80
C LEU A 350 -15.31 10.13 9.05
N SER A 351 -15.99 9.00 8.95
CA SER A 351 -17.46 8.93 8.94
C SER A 351 -18.07 9.43 10.25
N GLY A 352 -17.41 9.16 11.37
CA GLY A 352 -17.82 9.61 12.70
C GLY A 352 -17.55 11.09 13.00
N THR A 353 -16.95 11.85 12.08
CA THR A 353 -16.43 13.20 12.37
C THR A 353 -17.39 14.34 12.01
N GLY A 354 -18.41 14.09 11.17
CA GLY A 354 -19.40 15.10 10.74
C GLY A 354 -18.83 16.30 9.97
N LYS A 355 -17.53 16.32 9.65
CA LYS A 355 -16.81 17.47 9.05
C LYS A 355 -16.66 17.37 7.53
N SER A 356 -16.88 16.20 6.93
CA SER A 356 -16.86 16.05 5.48
C SER A 356 -18.24 16.32 4.87
N ARG A 357 -18.34 17.39 4.08
CA ARG A 357 -19.55 17.74 3.30
C ARG A 357 -19.76 16.82 2.08
N SER A 358 -18.73 16.09 1.65
CA SER A 358 -18.81 15.11 0.56
C SER A 358 -18.85 13.69 1.12
N SER A 359 -19.85 12.90 0.70
CA SER A 359 -19.92 11.47 1.01
C SER A 359 -18.66 10.72 0.56
N SER A 360 -18.05 11.15 -0.55
CA SER A 360 -16.86 10.53 -1.14
C SER A 360 -15.57 10.71 -0.32
N LEU A 361 -15.59 11.61 0.68
CA LEU A 361 -14.46 11.89 1.59
C LEU A 361 -14.77 11.48 3.04
N GLN A 362 -15.96 10.94 3.32
CA GLN A 362 -16.33 10.52 4.68
C GLN A 362 -15.63 9.23 5.09
N ASN A 363 -15.42 8.28 4.17
CA ASN A 363 -14.75 7.03 4.51
C ASN A 363 -13.71 6.66 3.45
N LEU A 364 -12.56 7.33 3.51
CA LEU A 364 -11.44 7.10 2.59
C LEU A 364 -10.86 5.68 2.77
N GLN A 365 -10.85 5.17 4.01
CA GLN A 365 -10.42 3.80 4.31
C GLN A 365 -11.21 2.80 3.46
N GLN A 366 -12.55 2.88 3.53
CA GLN A 366 -13.45 1.98 2.80
C GLN A 366 -13.33 2.17 1.29
N ARG A 367 -13.30 3.42 0.81
CA ARG A 367 -13.18 3.75 -0.60
C ARG A 367 -11.92 3.16 -1.27
N TYR A 368 -10.83 3.04 -0.52
CA TYR A 368 -9.57 2.51 -1.03
C TYR A 368 -9.35 1.02 -0.71
N SER A 369 -10.23 0.39 0.07
CA SER A 369 -10.08 -1.02 0.43
C SER A 369 -11.11 -1.94 -0.22
N VAL A 370 -12.33 -1.45 -0.45
CA VAL A 370 -13.44 -2.27 -0.97
C VAL A 370 -14.12 -1.61 -2.16
N VAL A 371 -14.64 -2.44 -3.06
CA VAL A 371 -15.43 -1.99 -4.20
C VAL A 371 -16.76 -1.43 -3.71
N LEU A 372 -17.12 -0.25 -4.19
CA LEU A 372 -18.38 0.42 -3.89
C LEU A 372 -19.29 0.38 -5.11
N ASN A 373 -20.60 0.24 -4.90
CA ASN A 373 -21.60 0.40 -5.94
C ASN A 373 -21.89 1.89 -6.21
N ASN A 374 -22.79 2.18 -7.16
CA ASN A 374 -23.16 3.54 -7.53
C ASN A 374 -23.82 4.35 -6.39
N GLU A 375 -24.32 3.68 -5.35
CA GLU A 375 -24.88 4.29 -4.14
C GLU A 375 -23.82 4.50 -3.03
N ASN A 376 -22.55 4.24 -3.31
CA ASN A 376 -21.43 4.20 -2.36
C ASN A 376 -21.57 3.14 -1.25
N HIS A 377 -22.33 2.07 -1.51
CA HIS A 377 -22.42 0.92 -0.62
C HIS A 377 -21.40 -0.16 -0.99
N PRO A 378 -20.78 -0.86 -0.01
CA PRO A 378 -19.83 -1.93 -0.30
C PRO A 378 -20.46 -3.08 -1.05
N VAL A 379 -19.75 -3.57 -2.06
CA VAL A 379 -20.13 -4.76 -2.81
C VAL A 379 -19.71 -6.00 -2.02
N VAL A 380 -20.64 -6.94 -1.89
CA VAL A 380 -20.46 -8.22 -1.20
C VAL A 380 -20.50 -9.33 -2.25
N ASN A 381 -19.56 -10.28 -2.17
CA ASN A 381 -19.54 -11.44 -3.06
C ASN A 381 -20.59 -12.49 -2.66
N ASP A 382 -20.72 -13.54 -3.48
CA ASP A 382 -21.64 -14.66 -3.23
C ASP A 382 -21.39 -15.40 -1.90
N ARG A 383 -20.25 -15.16 -1.24
CA ARG A 383 -19.86 -15.75 0.04
C ARG A 383 -20.13 -14.84 1.25
N GLY A 384 -20.68 -13.65 1.03
CA GLY A 384 -20.91 -12.69 2.12
C GLY A 384 -19.67 -11.86 2.50
N GLU A 385 -18.58 -11.93 1.72
CA GLU A 385 -17.34 -11.19 1.97
C GLU A 385 -17.29 -9.90 1.16
N LEU A 386 -16.69 -8.86 1.73
CA LEU A 386 -16.47 -7.59 1.03
C LEU A 386 -15.50 -7.78 -0.14
N VAL A 387 -15.91 -7.32 -1.33
CA VAL A 387 -15.05 -7.37 -2.52
C VAL A 387 -13.96 -6.31 -2.39
N LYS A 388 -12.70 -6.74 -2.40
CA LYS A 388 -11.53 -5.88 -2.33
C LYS A 388 -11.27 -5.17 -3.67
N VAL A 389 -10.81 -3.92 -3.62
CA VAL A 389 -10.42 -3.18 -4.83
C VAL A 389 -9.23 -3.89 -5.47
N ASN A 390 -9.30 -4.13 -6.79
CA ASN A 390 -8.15 -4.53 -7.57
C ASN A 390 -7.54 -3.31 -8.27
N TYR A 391 -6.35 -2.92 -7.83
CA TYR A 391 -5.61 -1.78 -8.35
C TYR A 391 -4.78 -2.09 -9.61
N GLY A 392 -4.59 -3.36 -9.97
CA GLY A 392 -3.88 -3.77 -11.19
C GLY A 392 -2.57 -3.00 -11.42
N VAL A 393 -2.51 -2.24 -12.52
CA VAL A 393 -1.32 -1.47 -12.92
C VAL A 393 -0.87 -0.40 -11.90
N PHE A 394 -1.76 0.05 -11.01
CA PHE A 394 -1.39 1.04 -9.98
C PHE A 394 -0.54 0.44 -8.86
N GLU A 395 -0.53 -0.89 -8.67
CA GLU A 395 0.34 -1.55 -7.69
C GLU A 395 1.83 -1.33 -8.02
N LEU A 396 2.20 -1.21 -9.30
CA LEU A 396 3.57 -0.89 -9.70
C LEU A 396 4.00 0.50 -9.23
N LEU A 397 3.08 1.46 -9.31
CA LEU A 397 3.32 2.82 -8.84
C LEU A 397 3.49 2.83 -7.31
N TYR A 398 2.65 2.07 -6.61
CA TYR A 398 2.75 1.89 -5.17
C TYR A 398 4.09 1.28 -4.76
N GLU A 399 4.52 0.18 -5.41
CA GLU A 399 5.81 -0.46 -5.13
C GLU A 399 6.99 0.49 -5.38
N THR A 400 6.97 1.24 -6.49
CA THR A 400 8.02 2.21 -6.81
C THR A 400 8.06 3.31 -5.75
N LEU A 401 6.90 3.89 -5.40
CA LEU A 401 6.81 4.93 -4.38
C LEU A 401 7.26 4.44 -3.01
N LYS A 402 6.81 3.26 -2.59
CA LYS A 402 7.22 2.59 -1.35
C LYS A 402 8.74 2.42 -1.29
N GLN A 403 9.35 1.97 -2.37
CA GLN A 403 10.81 1.83 -2.45
C GLN A 403 11.49 3.20 -2.38
N THR A 404 11.02 4.20 -3.13
CA THR A 404 11.59 5.55 -3.14
C THR A 404 11.61 6.20 -1.75
N ILE A 405 10.53 6.05 -0.96
CA ILE A 405 10.44 6.66 0.38
C ILE A 405 11.03 5.77 1.49
N GLY A 406 11.02 4.43 1.31
CA GLY A 406 11.53 3.48 2.29
C GLY A 406 13.05 3.30 2.24
N LEU A 407 13.65 3.38 1.05
CA LEU A 407 15.08 3.14 0.84
C LEU A 407 15.97 4.07 1.68
N PRO A 408 15.76 5.40 1.73
CA PRO A 408 16.56 6.29 2.57
C PRO A 408 16.57 5.93 4.06
N LEU A 409 15.45 5.44 4.57
CA LEU A 409 15.27 5.08 5.98
C LEU A 409 16.02 3.79 6.30
N ILE A 410 15.83 2.76 5.49
CA ILE A 410 16.50 1.46 5.68
C ILE A 410 18.02 1.61 5.54
N VAL A 411 18.49 2.38 4.56
CA VAL A 411 19.93 2.65 4.37
C VAL A 411 20.49 3.44 5.54
N SER A 412 19.82 4.50 6.00
CA SER A 412 20.29 5.32 7.13
C SER A 412 20.42 4.49 8.42
N TYR A 413 19.43 3.62 8.68
CA TYR A 413 19.49 2.66 9.78
C TYR A 413 20.67 1.70 9.61
N THR A 414 20.80 1.08 8.43
CA THR A 414 21.81 0.04 8.16
C THR A 414 23.23 0.58 8.26
N VAL A 415 23.52 1.75 7.70
CA VAL A 415 24.84 2.41 7.79
C VAL A 415 25.23 2.58 9.26
N THR A 416 24.34 3.15 10.07
CA THR A 416 24.64 3.42 11.48
C THR A 416 24.78 2.12 12.28
N ARG A 417 23.88 1.16 12.07
CA ARG A 417 23.94 -0.18 12.68
C ARG A 417 25.26 -0.87 12.34
N ASN A 418 25.67 -0.91 11.08
CA ASN A 418 26.87 -1.62 10.63
C ASN A 418 28.17 -0.97 11.14
N GLN A 419 28.21 0.37 11.18
CA GLN A 419 29.34 1.10 11.78
C GLN A 419 29.51 0.73 13.26
N LEU A 420 28.42 0.78 14.04
CA LEU A 420 28.48 0.47 15.47
C LEU A 420 28.84 -1.01 15.73
N LEU A 421 28.31 -1.93 14.93
CA LEU A 421 28.70 -3.34 15.03
C LEU A 421 30.18 -3.58 14.69
N THR A 422 30.72 -2.81 13.75
CA THR A 422 32.15 -2.84 13.42
C THR A 422 32.99 -2.32 14.59
N GLU A 423 32.57 -1.23 15.24
CA GLU A 423 33.22 -0.72 16.47
C GLU A 423 33.21 -1.75 17.62
N ILE A 424 32.10 -2.49 17.79
CA ILE A 424 32.00 -3.58 18.77
C ILE A 424 32.99 -4.70 18.42
N ARG A 425 33.02 -5.14 17.15
CA ARG A 425 33.95 -6.20 16.69
C ARG A 425 35.42 -5.79 16.83
N ALA A 426 35.72 -4.50 16.63
CA ALA A 426 37.05 -3.94 16.79
C ALA A 426 37.45 -3.70 18.27
N GLY A 427 36.54 -3.91 19.23
CA GLY A 427 36.80 -3.69 20.65
C GLY A 427 36.80 -2.22 21.08
N VAL A 428 36.28 -1.32 20.25
CA VAL A 428 36.18 0.12 20.55
C VAL A 428 34.90 0.43 21.34
N TYR A 429 33.83 -0.34 21.11
CA TYR A 429 32.53 -0.17 21.77
C TYR A 429 32.22 -1.36 22.69
N LEU A 430 32.79 -1.35 23.89
CA LEU A 430 32.71 -2.47 24.86
C LEU A 430 31.83 -2.20 26.08
N ALA A 431 31.41 -0.95 26.30
CA ALA A 431 30.54 -0.55 27.40
C ALA A 431 29.45 0.38 26.87
N SER A 432 28.26 0.34 27.49
CA SER A 432 27.12 1.15 27.05
C SER A 432 27.47 2.63 27.09
N ARG A 433 27.11 3.33 26.02
CA ARG A 433 27.23 4.79 25.89
C ARG A 433 26.04 5.53 26.49
N ARG A 434 25.08 4.81 27.08
CA ARG A 434 23.84 5.34 27.67
C ARG A 434 23.06 6.20 26.68
N VAL A 435 22.86 5.67 25.48
CA VAL A 435 22.13 6.35 24.42
C VAL A 435 20.67 6.49 24.87
N SER A 436 20.14 7.73 24.84
CA SER A 436 18.74 8.01 25.16
C SER A 436 17.80 7.36 24.16
N GLU A 437 16.61 6.99 24.61
CA GLU A 437 15.55 6.55 23.70
C GLU A 437 15.17 7.71 22.77
N PRO A 438 15.17 7.53 21.43
CA PRO A 438 14.90 8.62 20.51
C PRO A 438 13.42 8.98 20.52
N ASP A 439 13.15 10.29 20.48
CA ASP A 439 11.81 10.86 20.38
C ASP A 439 11.68 11.62 19.07
N LEU A 440 10.79 11.14 18.23
CA LEU A 440 10.44 11.72 16.93
C LEU A 440 10.04 13.21 17.02
N ARG A 441 9.58 13.69 18.19
CA ARG A 441 9.25 15.11 18.43
C ARG A 441 10.46 16.02 18.54
N LEU A 442 11.62 15.45 18.89
CA LEU A 442 12.84 16.20 19.19
C LEU A 442 13.84 16.16 18.03
N GLU A 443 13.65 15.26 17.08
CA GLU A 443 14.57 15.06 15.95
C GLU A 443 14.35 16.05 14.82
N ALA A 444 15.47 16.48 14.20
CA ALA A 444 15.44 17.47 13.12
C ALA A 444 14.85 16.89 11.82
N THR A 445 15.11 15.61 11.53
CA THR A 445 14.61 14.91 10.34
C THR A 445 14.24 13.47 10.65
N LEU A 446 13.39 12.86 9.82
CA LEU A 446 13.05 11.44 9.97
C LEU A 446 14.28 10.55 9.80
N THR A 447 15.18 10.88 8.87
CA THR A 447 16.44 10.14 8.70
C THR A 447 17.35 10.19 9.92
N ASP A 448 17.38 11.31 10.66
CA ASP A 448 18.16 11.42 11.88
C ASP A 448 17.55 10.58 13.00
N PHE A 449 16.23 10.67 13.18
CA PHE A 449 15.48 9.79 14.09
C PHE A 449 15.81 8.32 13.85
N VAL A 450 15.81 7.87 12.59
CA VAL A 450 16.11 6.47 12.26
C VAL A 450 17.55 6.07 12.59
N ARG A 451 18.52 6.98 12.46
CA ARG A 451 19.91 6.74 12.89
C ARG A 451 19.99 6.62 14.41
N ASP A 452 19.25 7.45 15.15
CA ASP A 452 19.22 7.39 16.61
C ASP A 452 18.49 6.15 17.13
N VAL A 453 17.48 5.65 16.41
CA VAL A 453 16.90 4.32 16.66
C VAL A 453 17.96 3.23 16.54
N ALA A 454 18.81 3.26 15.49
CA ALA A 454 19.90 2.29 15.33
C ALA A 454 20.91 2.38 16.48
N ARG A 455 21.32 3.60 16.87
CA ARG A 455 22.26 3.83 17.98
C ARG A 455 21.70 3.29 19.30
N TYR A 456 20.46 3.64 19.60
CA TYR A 456 19.77 3.18 20.80
C TYR A 456 19.69 1.66 20.83
N GLN A 457 19.20 1.03 19.75
CA GLN A 457 19.03 -0.41 19.72
C GLN A 457 20.34 -1.19 19.86
N VAL A 458 21.43 -0.73 19.24
CA VAL A 458 22.75 -1.36 19.42
C VAL A 458 23.27 -1.17 20.85
N ASP A 459 23.12 0.03 21.43
CA ASP A 459 23.56 0.31 22.82
C ASP A 459 22.86 -0.60 23.84
N GLN A 460 21.56 -0.85 23.65
CA GLN A 460 20.78 -1.77 24.49
C GLN A 460 21.29 -3.23 24.45
N LEU A 461 22.07 -3.60 23.43
CA LEU A 461 22.62 -4.96 23.28
C LEU A 461 24.07 -5.09 23.77
N ILE A 462 24.71 -4.02 24.25
CA ILE A 462 26.08 -4.08 24.78
C ILE A 462 26.17 -5.04 25.98
N GLY A 463 25.09 -5.21 26.74
CA GLY A 463 25.01 -6.23 27.79
C GLY A 463 25.36 -7.65 27.29
N LEU A 464 25.06 -7.99 26.03
CA LEU A 464 25.43 -9.29 25.45
C LEU A 464 26.95 -9.41 25.25
N VAL A 465 27.60 -8.33 24.83
CA VAL A 465 29.05 -8.27 24.64
C VAL A 465 29.75 -8.46 25.98
N ILE A 466 29.32 -7.71 27.01
CA ILE A 466 29.85 -7.81 28.37
C ILE A 466 29.64 -9.23 28.92
N ARG A 467 28.45 -9.80 28.73
CA ARG A 467 28.17 -11.15 29.19
C ARG A 467 29.02 -12.20 28.48
N GLY A 468 29.21 -12.08 27.17
CA GLY A 468 30.11 -12.94 26.40
C GLY A 468 31.55 -12.90 26.92
N GLN A 469 32.07 -11.70 27.23
CA GLN A 469 33.41 -11.55 27.82
C GLN A 469 33.52 -12.28 29.16
N ASN A 470 32.54 -12.09 30.05
CA ASN A 470 32.51 -12.72 31.36
C ASN A 470 32.42 -14.25 31.26
N ASP A 471 31.55 -14.77 30.40
CA ASP A 471 31.40 -16.20 30.19
C ASP A 471 32.66 -16.83 29.59
N ARG A 472 33.35 -16.14 28.66
CA ARG A 472 34.63 -16.58 28.11
C ARG A 472 35.70 -16.64 29.19
N ALA A 473 35.85 -15.57 29.98
CA ALA A 473 36.81 -15.51 31.08
C ALA A 473 36.57 -16.63 32.11
N ALA A 474 35.30 -16.97 32.35
CA ALA A 474 34.87 -18.06 33.23
C ALA A 474 34.91 -19.45 32.56
N LYS A 475 35.26 -19.56 31.28
CA LYS A 475 35.22 -20.81 30.48
C LYS A 475 33.82 -21.48 30.44
N LYS A 476 32.76 -20.67 30.42
CA LYS A 476 31.35 -21.08 30.40
C LYS A 476 30.60 -20.60 29.14
N GLN A 477 31.33 -20.20 28.10
CA GLN A 477 30.74 -19.62 26.91
C GLN A 477 29.84 -20.59 26.14
N ALA A 478 28.76 -20.08 25.54
CA ALA A 478 27.96 -20.84 24.60
C ALA A 478 28.75 -21.06 23.29
N GLY A 479 29.12 -22.31 23.01
CA GLY A 479 29.82 -22.70 21.78
C GLY A 479 28.92 -22.91 20.57
N SER A 480 27.60 -22.79 20.72
CA SER A 480 26.64 -22.90 19.61
C SER A 480 25.45 -21.97 19.79
N LEU A 481 24.78 -21.64 18.69
CA LEU A 481 23.54 -20.86 18.71
C LEU A 481 22.44 -21.54 19.54
N GLY A 482 22.36 -22.88 19.53
CA GLY A 482 21.41 -23.63 20.35
C GLY A 482 21.69 -23.51 21.85
N ALA A 483 22.96 -23.55 22.25
CA ALA A 483 23.37 -23.32 23.64
C ALA A 483 23.07 -21.87 24.07
N PHE A 484 23.33 -20.90 23.19
CA PHE A 484 23.01 -19.49 23.45
C PHE A 484 21.49 -19.25 23.59
N HIS A 485 20.67 -19.86 22.74
CA HIS A 485 19.21 -19.81 22.88
C HIS A 485 18.74 -20.36 24.24
N HIS A 486 19.38 -21.43 24.72
CA HIS A 486 19.08 -21.97 26.04
C HIS A 486 19.45 -20.96 27.13
N LEU A 487 20.64 -20.36 27.07
CA LEU A 487 21.08 -19.33 28.02
C LEU A 487 20.11 -18.13 28.06
N MET A 488 19.73 -17.58 26.91
CA MET A 488 18.73 -16.50 26.81
C MET A 488 17.36 -16.86 27.42
N ARG A 489 17.09 -18.16 27.65
CA ARG A 489 15.84 -18.65 28.25
C ARG A 489 15.96 -19.01 29.73
N VAL A 490 17.15 -19.28 30.25
CA VAL A 490 17.31 -19.78 31.63
C VAL A 490 18.10 -18.83 32.53
N ASP A 491 18.93 -17.97 31.95
CA ASP A 491 19.76 -17.03 32.69
C ASP A 491 19.03 -15.68 32.84
N SER A 492 18.81 -15.26 34.09
CA SER A 492 18.05 -14.04 34.41
C SER A 492 18.72 -12.77 33.88
N ASP A 493 20.06 -12.73 33.84
CA ASP A 493 20.80 -11.53 33.43
C ASP A 493 20.70 -11.36 31.92
N LEU A 494 20.78 -12.45 31.15
CA LEU A 494 20.55 -12.43 29.71
C LEU A 494 19.09 -12.16 29.34
N GLN A 495 18.14 -12.72 30.09
CA GLN A 495 16.72 -12.40 29.93
C GLN A 495 16.43 -10.92 30.18
N SER A 496 17.13 -10.28 31.11
CA SER A 496 16.92 -8.86 31.40
C SER A 496 17.26 -7.94 30.22
N ILE A 497 18.18 -8.36 29.33
CA ILE A 497 18.55 -7.62 28.12
C ILE A 497 17.39 -7.61 27.12
N ASN A 498 16.71 -8.74 26.95
CA ASN A 498 15.49 -8.81 26.16
C ASN A 498 14.54 -9.92 26.64
N PRO A 499 13.52 -9.57 27.45
CA PRO A 499 12.55 -10.54 27.95
C PRO A 499 11.71 -11.21 26.86
N GLN A 500 11.62 -10.61 25.68
CA GLN A 500 10.84 -11.09 24.54
C GLN A 500 11.69 -11.82 23.49
N TYR A 501 12.93 -12.21 23.83
CA TYR A 501 13.87 -12.88 22.91
C TYR A 501 13.24 -14.06 22.15
N GLY A 502 12.37 -14.83 22.80
CA GLY A 502 11.68 -15.98 22.19
C GLY A 502 10.87 -15.64 20.94
N ALA A 503 10.28 -14.44 20.89
CA ALA A 503 9.42 -13.98 19.79
C ALA A 503 10.20 -13.41 18.60
N LEU A 504 11.50 -13.13 18.75
CA LEU A 504 12.30 -12.49 17.70
C LEU A 504 12.49 -13.38 16.47
N MET A 505 12.70 -12.73 15.32
CA MET A 505 13.07 -13.36 14.07
C MET A 505 14.39 -14.13 14.17
N LYS A 506 14.56 -15.12 13.29
CA LYS A 506 15.77 -15.95 13.25
C LYS A 506 17.04 -15.12 13.02
N ASP A 507 16.99 -14.13 12.13
CA ASP A 507 18.17 -13.33 11.80
C ASP A 507 18.55 -12.38 12.94
N THR A 508 17.57 -11.81 13.63
CA THR A 508 17.78 -11.08 14.88
C THR A 508 18.46 -11.96 15.93
N LYS A 509 17.98 -13.19 16.14
CA LYS A 509 18.59 -14.13 17.09
C LYS A 509 20.04 -14.47 16.74
N LYS A 510 20.35 -14.63 15.45
CA LYS A 510 21.74 -14.82 14.98
C LYS A 510 22.60 -13.61 15.32
N LEU A 511 22.11 -12.39 15.13
CA LEU A 511 22.87 -11.19 15.47
C LEU A 511 23.14 -11.07 16.98
N TYR A 512 22.15 -11.38 17.82
CA TYR A 512 22.34 -11.40 19.27
C TYR A 512 23.46 -12.37 19.66
N TYR A 513 23.50 -13.54 19.03
CA TYR A 513 24.57 -14.50 19.23
C TYR A 513 25.92 -13.97 18.73
N GLN A 514 25.98 -13.34 17.55
CA GLN A 514 27.21 -12.72 17.04
C GLN A 514 27.75 -11.63 17.98
N LEU A 515 26.87 -10.82 18.58
CA LEU A 515 27.23 -9.81 19.58
C LEU A 515 27.75 -10.44 20.87
N TYR A 516 27.13 -11.53 21.32
CA TYR A 516 27.67 -12.31 22.44
C TYR A 516 29.08 -12.85 22.11
N GLN A 517 29.28 -13.35 20.89
CA GLN A 517 30.55 -13.90 20.44
C GLN A 517 31.61 -12.86 20.06
N SER A 518 31.26 -11.59 19.81
CA SER A 518 32.25 -10.58 19.39
C SER A 518 33.33 -10.35 20.46
N SER A 519 32.98 -10.60 21.72
CA SER A 519 33.90 -10.71 22.86
C SER A 519 35.04 -11.73 22.68
N PHE A 520 34.88 -12.69 21.78
CA PHE A 520 35.86 -13.75 21.54
C PHE A 520 36.94 -13.31 20.54
N LEU A 521 36.66 -12.34 19.68
CA LEU A 521 37.56 -11.96 18.59
C LEU A 521 38.59 -10.90 19.02
N THR A 522 38.28 -10.09 20.03
CA THR A 522 39.13 -8.95 20.46
C THR A 522 40.36 -9.33 21.28
N GLN A 523 40.46 -10.57 21.78
CA GLN A 523 41.62 -11.05 22.57
C GLN A 523 42.52 -12.05 21.83
N ASP A 524 42.14 -12.52 20.65
CA ASP A 524 42.98 -13.39 19.81
C ASP A 524 43.81 -12.59 18.77
N ALA A 525 43.70 -11.26 18.78
CA ALA A 525 44.62 -10.40 18.04
C ALA A 525 45.98 -10.38 18.77
N PRO A 526 47.09 -10.79 18.12
CA PRO A 526 48.39 -10.76 18.76
C PRO A 526 48.71 -9.32 19.16
N SER A 527 49.03 -9.13 20.44
CA SER A 527 49.65 -7.91 20.93
C SER A 527 51.01 -7.75 20.26
N HIS A 528 51.06 -7.07 19.13
CA HIS A 528 52.31 -6.52 18.61
C HIS A 528 52.62 -5.28 19.45
N GLN A 529 53.38 -5.51 20.53
CA GLN A 529 54.29 -4.52 21.10
C GLN A 529 55.60 -4.53 20.31
#